data_AF-A0A243W4Q2-F1
#
_entry.id   AF-A0A243W4Q2-F1
#
_cell.length_a   1.000
_cell.length_b   1.000
_cell.length_c   1.000
_cell.angle_alpha   90.00
_cell.angle_beta   90.00
_cell.angle_gamma   90.00
#
_symmetry.space_group_name_H-M   'P 1'
#
loop_
_entity.id
_entity.type
_entity.pdbx_description
1 polymer ?
#
loop_
_entity_poly.entity_id
_entity_poly.type
_entity_poly.pdbx_seq_one_letter_code
_entity_poly.pdbx_strand_id
1 'polypeptide(L)'
;HNESQQLLCNTRWDEYDVAGRLLARDGEYSETNLNGWVVLKFEGIKTGSPSLLDPRQAGEALFPERHSLQKLLGVKQANPIGFNSLYQQDPRPSVEALVYPMWQQVPTVPENLRHTVPYYGLDFGFTNDPTALVKVYQHNSKVCLDELLYATGLSNAEIKLAYLSQGGLVGALIFADAAEPKTIADLRQLTLVEATAERQAKYPNLRQYLSGSTYRLPGLNVVAAVK
;
A
#
# COMPACT_ATOMS: atom_id res chain seq x y z
N HIS A 1 -7.87 -28.43 -19.05
CA HIS A 1 -8.96 -28.94 -19.91
C HIS A 1 -9.97 -27.82 -20.13
N ASN A 2 -10.53 -27.79 -21.34
CA ASN A 2 -11.58 -26.93 -21.88
C ASN A 2 -12.70 -26.62 -20.85
N GLU A 3 -12.76 -25.38 -20.35
CA GLU A 3 -13.84 -24.86 -19.48
C GLU A 3 -13.93 -25.42 -18.04
N SER A 4 -12.87 -26.03 -17.51
CA SER A 4 -12.86 -26.46 -16.10
C SER A 4 -12.85 -25.26 -15.14
N GLN A 5 -13.73 -25.28 -14.13
CA GLN A 5 -13.78 -24.29 -13.05
C GLN A 5 -13.13 -24.84 -11.77
N GLN A 6 -12.55 -23.95 -10.97
CA GLN A 6 -11.99 -24.27 -9.67
C GLN A 6 -12.85 -23.66 -8.57
N LEU A 7 -13.13 -24.43 -7.50
CA LEU A 7 -13.81 -23.96 -6.32
C LEU A 7 -12.92 -24.21 -5.10
N LEU A 8 -12.64 -23.14 -4.35
CA LEU A 8 -11.93 -23.22 -3.08
C LEU A 8 -12.87 -22.76 -1.97
N CYS A 9 -13.09 -23.64 -1.00
CA CYS A 9 -13.73 -23.29 0.27
C CYS A 9 -12.64 -23.28 1.35
N ASN A 10 -12.37 -22.11 1.94
CA ASN A 10 -11.43 -21.97 3.04
C ASN A 10 -12.06 -21.16 4.18
N THR A 11 -11.57 -21.38 5.40
CA THR A 11 -11.76 -20.43 6.50
C THR A 11 -10.53 -19.57 6.55
N ARG A 12 -10.68 -18.24 6.48
CA ARG A 12 -9.55 -17.32 6.57
C ARG A 12 -8.93 -17.35 7.98
N TRP A 13 -7.61 -17.51 8.05
CA TRP A 13 -6.85 -17.41 9.31
C TRP A 13 -5.87 -16.25 9.29
N ASP A 14 -5.27 -16.01 8.13
CA ASP A 14 -4.13 -15.13 7.92
C ASP A 14 -4.23 -14.45 6.55
N GLU A 15 -3.61 -13.28 6.39
CA GLU A 15 -3.57 -12.58 5.11
C GLU A 15 -2.80 -13.36 4.03
N TYR A 16 -1.87 -14.22 4.42
CA TYR A 16 -1.05 -15.08 3.55
C TYR A 16 -1.47 -16.56 3.56
N ASP A 17 -2.71 -16.86 3.94
CA ASP A 17 -3.29 -18.19 3.74
C ASP A 17 -3.46 -18.54 2.24
N VAL A 18 -3.96 -19.75 1.94
CA VAL A 18 -4.10 -20.21 0.55
C VAL A 18 -4.95 -19.25 -0.29
N ALA A 19 -6.06 -18.74 0.25
CA ALA A 19 -6.91 -17.80 -0.47
C ALA A 19 -6.20 -16.45 -0.65
N GLY A 20 -5.54 -15.94 0.39
CA GLY A 20 -4.76 -14.70 0.31
C GLY A 20 -3.64 -14.75 -0.73
N ARG A 21 -2.89 -15.87 -0.81
CA ARG A 21 -1.83 -16.05 -1.82
C ARG A 21 -2.38 -16.16 -3.23
N LEU A 22 -3.52 -16.84 -3.43
CA LEU A 22 -4.17 -16.93 -4.74
C LEU A 22 -4.66 -15.56 -5.20
N LEU A 23 -5.26 -14.77 -4.30
CA LEU A 23 -5.69 -13.41 -4.61
C LEU A 23 -4.51 -12.49 -4.92
N ALA A 24 -3.40 -12.60 -4.20
CA ALA A 24 -2.19 -11.83 -4.50
C ALA A 24 -1.57 -12.20 -5.85
N ARG A 25 -1.65 -13.47 -6.27
CA ARG A 25 -1.08 -13.96 -7.53
C ARG A 25 -1.98 -13.68 -8.74
N ASP A 26 -3.28 -13.95 -8.60
CA ASP A 26 -4.23 -14.01 -9.73
C ASP A 26 -5.23 -12.84 -9.72
N GLY A 27 -5.36 -12.13 -8.60
CA GLY A 27 -6.32 -11.04 -8.43
C GLY A 27 -7.78 -11.49 -8.34
N GLU A 28 -8.67 -10.52 -8.10
CA GLU A 28 -10.12 -10.72 -8.16
C GLU A 28 -10.62 -10.62 -9.60
N TYR A 29 -11.70 -11.34 -9.88
CA TYR A 29 -12.39 -11.28 -11.16
C TYR A 29 -12.92 -9.87 -11.42
N SER A 30 -12.64 -9.33 -12.59
CA SER A 30 -13.17 -8.05 -13.06
C SER A 30 -13.22 -8.02 -14.59
N GLU A 31 -13.85 -7.00 -15.17
CA GLU A 31 -13.86 -6.79 -16.63
C GLU A 31 -12.45 -6.73 -17.23
N THR A 32 -11.49 -6.23 -16.44
CA THR A 32 -10.07 -6.15 -16.81
C THR A 32 -9.23 -7.37 -16.37
N ASN A 33 -9.79 -8.28 -15.57
CA ASN A 33 -9.14 -9.50 -15.09
C ASN A 33 -10.08 -10.71 -15.18
N LEU A 34 -10.24 -11.24 -16.40
CA LEU A 34 -11.19 -12.33 -16.68
C LEU A 34 -10.79 -13.68 -16.07
N ASN A 35 -9.53 -13.85 -15.66
CA ASN A 35 -9.02 -15.05 -15.03
C ASN A 35 -8.92 -14.92 -13.49
N GLY A 36 -9.37 -13.80 -12.93
CA GLY A 36 -9.35 -13.57 -11.50
C GLY A 36 -10.36 -14.42 -10.73
N TRP A 37 -10.24 -14.42 -9.42
CA TRP A 37 -11.13 -15.17 -8.53
C TRP A 37 -12.42 -14.43 -8.27
N VAL A 38 -13.56 -15.11 -8.38
CA VAL A 38 -14.83 -14.62 -7.83
C VAL A 38 -14.84 -14.90 -6.33
N VAL A 39 -14.82 -13.85 -5.52
CA VAL A 39 -14.76 -13.98 -4.05
C VAL A 39 -16.16 -13.86 -3.45
N LEU A 40 -16.60 -14.92 -2.78
CA LEU A 40 -17.84 -14.92 -2.01
C LEU A 40 -17.50 -14.89 -0.52
N LYS A 41 -17.86 -13.80 0.15
CA LYS A 41 -17.58 -13.57 1.57
C LYS A 41 -18.89 -13.43 2.34
N PHE A 42 -19.13 -14.35 3.27
CA PHE A 42 -20.28 -14.30 4.17
C PHE A 42 -19.83 -14.02 5.60
N GLU A 43 -20.23 -12.86 6.11
CA GLU A 43 -19.84 -12.40 7.43
C GLU A 43 -20.63 -13.11 8.53
N GLY A 44 -19.94 -13.61 9.57
CA GLY A 44 -20.55 -14.21 10.75
C GLY A 44 -21.56 -13.27 11.42
N ILE A 45 -21.20 -11.99 11.57
CA ILE A 45 -22.14 -10.89 11.87
C ILE A 45 -22.10 -9.92 10.69
N LYS A 46 -23.26 -9.65 10.08
CA LYS A 46 -23.37 -8.70 8.96
C LYS A 46 -22.95 -7.29 9.41
N THR A 47 -22.05 -6.62 8.68
CA THR A 47 -21.63 -5.24 8.99
C THR A 47 -22.09 -4.21 7.97
N GLY A 48 -22.21 -4.62 6.70
CA GLY A 48 -22.66 -3.76 5.60
C GLY A 48 -24.17 -3.73 5.38
N SER A 49 -24.60 -2.92 4.41
CA SER A 49 -25.98 -2.95 3.91
C SER A 49 -26.31 -4.30 3.24
N PRO A 50 -27.59 -4.70 3.21
CA PRO A 50 -28.03 -5.87 2.45
C PRO A 50 -27.56 -5.83 1.00
N SER A 51 -27.17 -6.98 0.46
CA SER A 51 -26.83 -7.15 -0.95
C SER A 51 -27.64 -8.31 -1.55
N LEU A 52 -27.56 -8.48 -2.87
CA LEU A 52 -28.20 -9.61 -3.55
C LEU A 52 -27.69 -10.96 -3.02
N LEU A 53 -26.40 -11.05 -2.69
CA LEU A 53 -25.77 -12.27 -2.18
C LEU A 53 -26.04 -12.49 -0.69
N ASP A 54 -26.15 -11.42 0.09
CA ASP A 54 -26.38 -11.48 1.54
C ASP A 54 -27.43 -10.44 1.95
N PRO A 55 -28.72 -10.82 1.98
CA PRO A 55 -29.85 -9.91 2.19
C PRO A 55 -30.07 -9.53 3.66
N ARG A 56 -29.25 -10.05 4.58
CA ARG A 56 -29.34 -9.77 6.01
C ARG A 56 -29.11 -8.29 6.31
N GLN A 57 -29.75 -7.81 7.37
CA GLN A 57 -29.51 -6.50 7.95
C GLN A 57 -28.22 -6.49 8.78
N ALA A 58 -27.58 -5.32 8.89
CA ALA A 58 -26.42 -5.14 9.74
C ALA A 58 -26.72 -5.56 11.20
N GLY A 59 -25.83 -6.34 11.80
CA GLY A 59 -25.98 -6.91 13.13
C GLY A 59 -26.57 -8.34 13.17
N GLU A 60 -27.10 -8.85 12.06
CA GLU A 60 -27.66 -10.21 12.03
C GLU A 60 -26.57 -11.28 11.90
N ALA A 61 -26.74 -12.39 12.64
CA ALA A 61 -25.85 -13.55 12.57
C ALA A 61 -26.09 -14.36 11.29
N LEU A 62 -25.04 -14.97 10.73
CA LEU A 62 -25.15 -15.73 9.47
C LEU A 62 -25.93 -17.03 9.65
N PHE A 63 -25.74 -17.67 10.80
CA PHE A 63 -26.38 -18.94 11.10
C PHE A 63 -26.78 -18.99 12.58
N PRO A 64 -27.81 -18.23 12.99
CA PRO A 64 -28.16 -18.00 14.40
C PRO A 64 -28.46 -19.29 15.17
N GLU A 65 -28.96 -20.33 14.50
CA GLU A 65 -29.27 -21.64 15.09
C GLU A 65 -28.01 -22.38 15.58
N ARG A 66 -26.86 -22.15 14.93
CA ARG A 66 -25.57 -22.78 15.29
C ARG A 66 -24.62 -21.82 15.99
N HIS A 67 -24.67 -20.55 15.61
CA HIS A 67 -23.82 -19.47 16.10
C HIS A 67 -24.70 -18.25 16.39
N SER A 68 -25.29 -18.22 17.59
CA SER A 68 -26.12 -17.09 18.03
C SER A 68 -25.31 -15.79 18.05
N LEU A 69 -26.01 -14.67 17.85
CA LEU A 69 -25.39 -13.33 17.93
C LEU A 69 -24.66 -13.12 19.25
N GLN A 70 -25.26 -13.53 20.37
CA GLN A 70 -24.64 -13.45 21.70
C GLN A 70 -23.31 -14.20 21.76
N LYS A 71 -23.25 -15.42 21.21
CA LYS A 71 -22.01 -16.21 21.15
C LYS A 71 -20.95 -15.50 20.30
N LEU A 72 -21.34 -15.01 19.12
CA LEU A 72 -20.42 -14.31 18.22
C LEU A 72 -19.84 -13.04 18.85
N LEU A 73 -20.67 -12.26 19.54
CA LEU A 73 -20.23 -11.08 20.29
C LEU A 73 -19.28 -11.45 21.44
N GLY A 74 -19.55 -12.54 22.16
CA GLY A 74 -18.64 -13.05 23.19
C GLY A 74 -17.27 -13.46 22.63
N VAL A 75 -17.24 -14.13 21.47
CA VAL A 75 -15.98 -14.46 20.77
C VAL A 75 -15.26 -13.19 20.32
N LYS A 76 -15.98 -12.22 19.75
CA LYS A 76 -15.42 -10.92 19.34
C LYS A 76 -14.74 -10.20 20.49
N GLN A 77 -15.34 -10.21 21.67
CA GLN A 77 -14.78 -9.58 22.86
C GLN A 77 -13.55 -10.32 23.40
N ALA A 78 -13.59 -11.65 23.44
CA ALA A 78 -12.51 -12.46 24.00
C ALA A 78 -11.29 -12.58 23.08
N ASN A 79 -11.51 -12.65 21.76
CA ASN A 79 -10.46 -12.78 20.76
C ASN A 79 -10.86 -12.02 19.47
N PRO A 80 -10.64 -10.69 19.43
CA PRO A 80 -11.04 -9.87 18.28
C PRO A 80 -10.33 -10.27 16.98
N ILE A 81 -9.05 -10.68 17.05
CA ILE A 81 -8.28 -11.15 15.89
C ILE A 81 -8.88 -12.45 15.34
N GLY A 82 -9.07 -13.45 16.21
CA GLY A 82 -9.69 -14.72 15.83
C GLY A 82 -11.12 -14.55 15.34
N PHE A 83 -11.87 -13.59 15.88
CA PHE A 83 -13.19 -13.23 15.38
C PHE A 83 -13.13 -12.67 13.95
N ASN A 84 -12.25 -11.69 13.72
CA ASN A 84 -12.08 -11.07 12.41
C ASN A 84 -11.68 -12.11 11.35
N SER A 85 -10.69 -12.96 11.64
CA SER A 85 -10.28 -14.03 10.72
C SER A 85 -11.40 -15.05 10.50
N LEU A 86 -11.82 -15.76 11.55
CA LEU A 86 -12.64 -16.97 11.41
C LEU A 86 -14.11 -16.69 11.10
N TYR A 87 -14.65 -15.63 11.69
CA TYR A 87 -16.08 -15.34 11.61
C TYR A 87 -16.37 -14.24 10.62
N GLN A 88 -15.54 -13.19 10.54
CA GLN A 88 -15.71 -12.14 9.54
C GLN A 88 -15.01 -12.43 8.21
N GLN A 89 -14.21 -13.51 8.09
CA GLN A 89 -13.43 -13.84 6.89
C GLN A 89 -12.49 -12.69 6.49
N ASP A 90 -11.87 -12.09 7.49
CA ASP A 90 -11.16 -10.83 7.39
C ASP A 90 -9.95 -10.80 8.32
N PRO A 91 -8.87 -11.52 7.98
CA PRO A 91 -7.70 -11.66 8.83
C PRO A 91 -6.92 -10.33 8.87
N ARG A 92 -7.39 -9.41 9.72
CA ARG A 92 -6.77 -8.12 9.99
C ARG A 92 -6.39 -8.01 11.47
N PRO A 93 -5.30 -7.31 11.80
CA PRO A 93 -4.96 -6.99 13.18
C PRO A 93 -6.16 -6.35 13.91
N SER A 94 -6.27 -6.58 15.23
CA SER A 94 -7.31 -5.92 16.01
C SER A 94 -7.01 -4.41 16.11
N VAL A 95 -8.04 -3.59 16.16
CA VAL A 95 -7.89 -2.13 16.24
C VAL A 95 -7.08 -1.75 17.49
N GLU A 96 -7.22 -2.51 18.57
CA GLU A 96 -6.50 -2.33 19.83
C GLU A 96 -5.00 -2.63 19.73
N ALA A 97 -4.58 -3.41 18.73
CA ALA A 97 -3.17 -3.72 18.46
C ALA A 97 -2.52 -2.75 17.46
N LEU A 98 -3.30 -1.88 16.83
CA LEU A 98 -2.75 -0.89 15.89
C LEU A 98 -2.00 0.21 16.63
N VAL A 99 -0.78 0.50 16.19
CA VAL A 99 -0.01 1.68 16.65
C VAL A 99 -0.76 2.97 16.29
N TYR A 100 -1.38 3.00 15.11
CA TYR A 100 -2.22 4.08 14.64
C TYR A 100 -3.63 3.55 14.40
N PRO A 101 -4.53 3.55 15.40
CA PRO A 101 -5.86 2.97 15.27
C PRO A 101 -6.80 3.78 14.37
N MET A 102 -6.52 5.08 14.20
CA MET A 102 -7.31 6.01 13.39
C MET A 102 -6.65 6.25 12.04
N TRP A 103 -6.72 5.27 11.14
CA TRP A 103 -6.29 5.42 9.76
C TRP A 103 -7.33 4.87 8.79
N GLN A 104 -7.31 5.36 7.56
CA GLN A 104 -8.13 4.84 6.47
C GLN A 104 -7.33 4.91 5.17
N GLN A 105 -7.47 3.89 4.34
CA GLN A 105 -6.97 3.94 2.98
C GLN A 105 -7.96 4.74 2.12
N VAL A 106 -7.45 5.71 1.37
CA VAL A 106 -8.21 6.48 0.39
C VAL A 106 -7.67 6.17 -1.00
N PRO A 107 -8.51 6.12 -2.04
CA PRO A 107 -8.07 5.72 -3.38
C PRO A 107 -7.13 6.75 -4.02
N THR A 108 -7.27 8.03 -3.68
CA THR A 108 -6.40 9.11 -4.16
C THR A 108 -6.22 10.18 -3.08
N VAL A 109 -5.13 10.96 -3.18
CA VAL A 109 -4.90 12.12 -2.32
C VAL A 109 -6.06 13.12 -2.47
N PRO A 110 -6.75 13.50 -1.37
CA PRO A 110 -7.85 14.46 -1.38
C PRO A 110 -7.48 15.77 -2.09
N GLU A 111 -8.38 16.30 -2.91
CA GLU A 111 -8.14 17.50 -3.74
C GLU A 111 -7.70 18.71 -2.89
N ASN A 112 -8.33 18.90 -1.73
CA ASN A 112 -8.00 20.01 -0.82
C ASN A 112 -6.56 19.96 -0.28
N LEU A 113 -5.89 18.81 -0.33
CA LEU A 113 -4.49 18.65 0.08
C LEU A 113 -3.50 18.90 -1.05
N ARG A 114 -3.95 18.85 -2.32
CA ARG A 114 -3.06 19.00 -3.49
C ARG A 114 -2.41 20.37 -3.58
N HIS A 115 -3.02 21.39 -2.96
CA HIS A 115 -2.47 22.74 -2.87
C HIS A 115 -1.55 22.95 -1.65
N THR A 116 -1.41 21.96 -0.77
CA THR A 116 -0.50 22.02 0.37
C THR A 116 0.90 21.64 -0.10
N VAL A 117 1.92 22.37 0.37
CA VAL A 117 3.31 22.02 0.12
C VAL A 117 3.64 20.74 0.90
N PRO A 118 3.95 19.62 0.21
CA PRO A 118 4.27 18.37 0.88
C PRO A 118 5.73 18.36 1.34
N TYR A 119 6.01 17.53 2.33
CA TYR A 119 7.36 17.04 2.62
C TYR A 119 7.43 15.55 2.31
N TYR A 120 8.62 14.98 2.33
CA TYR A 120 8.83 13.58 1.98
C TYR A 120 9.55 12.86 3.12
N GLY A 121 9.20 11.59 3.32
CA GLY A 121 9.91 10.66 4.18
C GLY A 121 10.61 9.61 3.32
N LEU A 122 11.88 9.33 3.60
CA LEU A 122 12.69 8.35 2.90
C LEU A 122 13.32 7.41 3.92
N ASP A 123 12.98 6.12 3.82
CA ASP A 123 13.64 5.07 4.59
C ASP A 123 14.55 4.26 3.66
N PHE A 124 15.78 4.01 4.10
CA PHE A 124 16.79 3.37 3.28
C PHE A 124 16.77 1.86 3.49
N GLY A 125 16.64 1.13 2.38
CA GLY A 125 16.75 -0.33 2.34
C GLY A 125 17.36 -0.79 1.02
N PHE A 126 17.97 -1.99 1.01
CA PHE A 126 18.58 -2.52 -0.20
C PHE A 126 18.27 -3.99 -0.43
N THR A 127 18.85 -4.92 0.33
CA THR A 127 18.73 -6.37 0.05
C THR A 127 17.52 -7.00 0.71
N ASN A 128 17.46 -6.96 2.05
CA ASN A 128 16.39 -7.60 2.81
C ASN A 128 15.23 -6.63 3.05
N ASP A 129 15.56 -5.36 3.24
CA ASP A 129 14.62 -4.29 3.51
C ASP A 129 14.43 -3.43 2.24
N PRO A 130 13.20 -3.02 1.91
CA PRO A 130 12.92 -2.14 0.79
C PRO A 130 13.32 -0.70 1.10
N THR A 131 13.73 0.05 0.08
CA THR A 131 13.71 1.51 0.16
C THR A 131 12.26 1.97 0.04
N ALA A 132 11.83 2.83 0.97
CA ALA A 132 10.49 3.41 1.00
C ALA A 132 10.54 4.93 0.86
N LEU A 133 9.79 5.50 -0.09
CA LEU A 133 9.64 6.95 -0.27
C LEU A 133 8.17 7.31 -0.20
N VAL A 134 7.82 8.16 0.76
CA VAL A 134 6.45 8.62 1.00
C VAL A 134 6.36 10.13 0.86
N LYS A 135 5.33 10.59 0.17
CA LYS A 135 4.96 12.00 0.11
C LYS A 135 3.92 12.27 1.19
N VAL A 136 4.15 13.31 1.98
CA VAL A 136 3.40 13.59 3.20
C VAL A 136 2.72 14.94 3.08
N TYR A 137 1.39 14.93 3.21
CA TYR A 137 0.56 16.13 3.30
C TYR A 137 0.06 16.27 4.72
N GLN A 138 0.20 17.46 5.30
CA GLN A 138 -0.32 17.79 6.62
C GLN A 138 -1.28 18.97 6.52
N HIS A 139 -2.51 18.78 7.01
CA HIS A 139 -3.52 19.84 7.03
C HIS A 139 -4.52 19.60 8.16
N ASN A 140 -4.83 20.64 8.95
CA ASN A 140 -5.80 20.59 10.05
C ASN A 140 -5.63 19.38 10.99
N SER A 141 -4.39 19.14 11.45
CA SER A 141 -4.03 18.01 12.33
C SER A 141 -4.28 16.62 11.74
N LYS A 142 -4.50 16.53 10.42
CA LYS A 142 -4.56 15.26 9.69
C LYS A 142 -3.31 15.12 8.84
N VAL A 143 -2.85 13.88 8.71
CA VAL A 143 -1.75 13.49 7.84
C VAL A 143 -2.30 12.60 6.75
N CYS A 144 -1.93 12.86 5.50
CA CYS A 144 -2.19 11.99 4.37
C CYS A 144 -0.83 11.57 3.80
N LEU A 145 -0.67 10.26 3.64
CA LEU A 145 0.53 9.63 3.09
C LEU A 145 0.22 9.12 1.70
N ASP A 146 1.13 9.39 0.77
CA ASP A 146 1.08 8.97 -0.63
C ASP A 146 2.39 8.21 -0.92
N GLU A 147 2.30 6.89 -1.01
CA GLU A 147 3.46 6.02 -1.24
C GLU A 147 3.93 6.16 -2.70
N LEU A 148 5.17 6.61 -2.88
CA LEU A 148 5.75 6.83 -4.20
C LEU A 148 6.67 5.69 -4.65
N LEU A 149 7.27 4.98 -3.70
CA LEU A 149 8.26 3.93 -3.94
C LEU A 149 8.30 2.97 -2.75
N TYR A 150 8.27 1.67 -3.05
CA TYR A 150 8.51 0.60 -2.08
C TYR A 150 9.14 -0.59 -2.80
N ALA A 151 10.47 -0.67 -2.82
CA ALA A 151 11.18 -1.75 -3.52
C ALA A 151 12.60 -1.98 -3.00
N THR A 152 13.08 -3.22 -3.14
CA THR A 152 14.45 -3.63 -2.85
C THR A 152 15.37 -3.43 -4.05
N GLY A 153 16.68 -3.40 -3.81
CA GLY A 153 17.73 -3.42 -4.84
C GLY A 153 17.93 -2.09 -5.57
N LEU A 154 17.38 -1.00 -5.06
CA LEU A 154 17.47 0.31 -5.70
C LEU A 154 18.81 0.98 -5.44
N SER A 155 19.47 1.40 -6.51
CA SER A 155 20.62 2.31 -6.40
C SER A 155 20.17 3.75 -6.09
N ASN A 156 21.08 4.59 -5.58
CA ASN A 156 20.80 6.01 -5.34
C ASN A 156 20.33 6.75 -6.62
N ALA A 157 20.86 6.35 -7.77
CA ALA A 157 20.43 6.86 -9.06
C ALA A 157 18.99 6.47 -9.38
N GLU A 158 18.58 5.24 -9.07
CA GLU A 158 17.20 4.78 -9.25
C GLU A 158 16.23 5.45 -8.29
N ILE A 159 16.65 5.71 -7.04
CA ILE A 159 15.87 6.50 -6.08
C ILE A 159 15.60 7.90 -6.66
N LYS A 160 16.61 8.57 -7.22
CA LYS A 160 16.43 9.88 -7.87
C LYS A 160 15.51 9.83 -9.09
N LEU A 161 15.69 8.83 -9.96
CA LEU A 161 14.84 8.64 -11.13
C LEU A 161 13.38 8.46 -10.71
N ALA A 162 13.13 7.57 -9.74
CA ALA A 162 11.79 7.31 -9.22
C ALA A 162 11.18 8.59 -8.64
N TYR A 163 11.85 9.27 -7.71
CA TYR A 163 11.38 10.51 -7.10
C TYR A 163 11.00 11.57 -8.15
N LEU A 164 11.91 11.88 -9.08
CA LEU A 164 11.68 12.91 -10.08
C LEU A 164 10.60 12.50 -11.09
N SER A 165 10.50 11.20 -11.43
CA SER A 165 9.50 10.71 -12.40
C SER A 165 8.07 10.81 -11.89
N GLN A 166 7.89 10.72 -10.56
CA GLN A 166 6.61 10.88 -9.86
C GLN A 166 6.27 12.36 -9.60
N GLY A 167 7.00 13.31 -10.23
CA GLY A 167 6.77 14.75 -10.04
C GLY A 167 7.34 15.28 -8.72
N GLY A 168 8.34 14.62 -8.14
CA GLY A 168 9.10 15.12 -7.01
C GLY A 168 9.69 16.50 -7.31
N LEU A 169 9.45 17.47 -6.43
CA LEU A 169 9.89 18.85 -6.62
C LEU A 169 11.38 18.99 -6.26
N VAL A 170 12.14 19.65 -7.11
CA VAL A 170 13.53 20.00 -6.79
C VAL A 170 13.53 20.99 -5.62
N GLY A 171 14.33 20.69 -4.60
CA GLY A 171 14.41 21.51 -3.38
C GLY A 171 13.38 21.18 -2.29
N ALA A 172 12.37 20.33 -2.57
CA ALA A 172 11.46 19.88 -1.53
C ALA A 172 12.19 19.09 -0.45
N LEU A 173 11.72 19.24 0.78
CA LEU A 173 12.37 18.67 1.96
C LEU A 173 12.10 17.17 2.03
N ILE A 174 13.18 16.38 2.01
CA ILE A 174 13.12 14.92 2.14
C ILE A 174 13.80 14.56 3.45
N PHE A 175 13.03 14.11 4.44
CA PHE A 175 13.57 13.58 5.69
C PHE A 175 13.96 12.13 5.48
N ALA A 176 15.22 11.80 5.72
CA ALA A 176 15.71 10.44 5.66
C ALA A 176 16.34 10.02 6.98
N ASP A 177 16.33 8.71 7.28
CA ASP A 177 17.02 8.23 8.48
C ASP A 177 18.52 8.55 8.43
N ALA A 178 19.08 8.95 9.57
CA ALA A 178 20.46 9.42 9.67
C ALA A 178 21.50 8.29 9.61
N ALA A 179 21.08 7.02 9.62
CA ALA A 179 21.99 5.87 9.61
C ALA A 179 22.82 5.74 8.32
N GLU A 180 22.41 6.38 7.23
CA GLU A 180 23.04 6.26 5.90
C GLU A 180 23.64 7.58 5.38
N PRO A 181 24.64 8.17 6.06
CA PRO A 181 25.15 9.50 5.75
C PRO A 181 25.82 9.59 4.37
N LYS A 182 26.41 8.50 3.87
CA LYS A 182 27.01 8.44 2.53
C LYS A 182 25.94 8.51 1.44
N THR A 183 24.86 7.76 1.61
CA THR A 183 23.71 7.76 0.71
C THR A 183 23.05 9.13 0.65
N ILE A 184 22.86 9.77 1.82
CA ILE A 184 22.36 11.14 1.88
C ILE A 184 23.28 12.12 1.13
N ALA A 185 24.60 12.02 1.35
CA ALA A 185 25.56 12.90 0.69
C ALA A 185 25.51 12.74 -0.84
N ASP A 186 25.42 11.51 -1.35
CA ASP A 186 25.30 11.21 -2.78
C ASP A 186 23.97 11.68 -3.36
N LEU A 187 22.86 11.51 -2.63
CA LEU A 187 21.55 11.99 -3.04
C LEU A 187 21.48 13.52 -3.17
N ARG A 188 22.31 14.25 -2.42
CA ARG A 188 22.44 15.72 -2.54
C ARG A 188 23.25 16.19 -3.76
N GLN A 189 24.02 15.31 -4.41
CA GLN A 189 24.83 15.69 -5.57
C GLN A 189 24.06 15.62 -6.88
N LEU A 190 24.62 16.21 -7.96
CA LEU A 190 24.17 15.92 -9.32
C LEU A 190 24.46 14.44 -9.64
N THR A 191 23.49 13.73 -10.21
CA THR A 191 23.69 12.35 -10.69
C THR A 191 23.52 12.28 -12.20
N LEU A 192 24.47 11.64 -12.87
CA LEU A 192 24.41 11.33 -14.29
C LEU A 192 23.94 9.89 -14.47
N VAL A 193 22.89 9.70 -15.26
CA VAL A 193 22.36 8.37 -15.58
C VAL A 193 22.23 8.23 -17.07
N GLU A 194 22.74 7.15 -17.65
CA GLU A 194 22.51 6.84 -19.06
C GLU A 194 21.01 6.73 -19.36
N ALA A 195 20.57 7.48 -20.37
CA ALA A 195 19.18 7.53 -20.82
C ALA A 195 18.95 6.51 -21.94
N THR A 196 19.02 5.21 -21.62
CA THR A 196 18.72 4.14 -22.58
C THR A 196 17.28 4.24 -23.09
N ALA A 197 16.96 3.61 -24.22
CA ALA A 197 15.61 3.60 -24.77
C ALA A 197 14.58 3.05 -23.76
N GLU A 198 14.95 2.02 -23.01
CA GLU A 198 14.12 1.41 -21.97
C GLU A 198 13.84 2.38 -20.83
N ARG A 199 14.86 3.12 -20.36
CA ARG A 199 14.67 4.13 -19.31
C ARG A 199 13.86 5.32 -19.79
N GLN A 200 14.05 5.75 -21.04
CA GLN A 200 13.24 6.82 -21.63
C GLN A 200 11.77 6.43 -21.78
N ALA A 201 11.51 5.16 -22.12
CA ALA A 201 10.15 4.62 -22.15
C ALA A 201 9.55 4.49 -20.74
N LYS A 202 10.35 4.08 -19.75
CA LYS A 202 9.93 3.95 -18.34
C LYS A 202 9.67 5.29 -17.67
N TYR A 203 10.48 6.31 -17.96
CA TYR A 203 10.43 7.62 -17.31
C TYR A 203 10.22 8.76 -18.32
N PRO A 204 9.08 8.80 -19.02
CA PRO A 204 8.84 9.77 -20.10
C PRO A 204 8.86 11.22 -19.59
N ASN A 205 8.48 11.45 -18.34
CA ASN A 205 8.44 12.79 -17.71
C ASN A 205 9.83 13.35 -17.35
N LEU A 206 10.88 12.54 -17.45
CA LEU A 206 12.26 12.97 -17.17
C LEU A 206 12.97 13.56 -18.40
N ARG A 207 12.31 13.68 -19.55
CA ARG A 207 12.87 14.29 -20.76
C ARG A 207 13.44 15.69 -20.53
N GLN A 208 12.87 16.46 -19.60
CA GLN A 208 13.37 17.78 -19.21
C GLN A 208 14.79 17.76 -18.62
N TYR A 209 15.24 16.62 -18.10
CA TYR A 209 16.59 16.41 -17.56
C TYR A 209 17.54 15.77 -18.57
N LEU A 210 17.08 15.49 -19.80
CA LEU A 210 17.88 14.83 -20.82
C LEU A 210 18.88 15.81 -21.45
N SER A 211 20.14 15.39 -21.52
CA SER A 211 21.22 16.11 -22.18
C SER A 211 22.01 15.13 -23.03
N GLY A 212 21.67 15.03 -24.31
CA GLY A 212 22.21 14.01 -25.21
C GLY A 212 21.71 12.61 -24.80
N SER A 213 22.63 11.67 -24.55
CA SER A 213 22.32 10.29 -24.13
C SER A 213 22.26 10.11 -22.61
N THR A 214 22.26 11.19 -21.83
CA THR A 214 22.37 11.14 -20.36
C THR A 214 21.32 12.01 -19.70
N TYR A 215 20.68 11.50 -18.65
CA TYR A 215 19.92 12.30 -17.69
C TYR A 215 20.86 13.00 -16.72
N ARG A 216 20.73 14.32 -16.61
CA ARG A 216 21.42 15.14 -15.60
C ARG A 216 20.45 15.45 -14.47
N LEU A 217 20.39 14.56 -13.48
CA LEU A 217 19.44 14.63 -12.37
C LEU A 217 19.98 15.57 -11.28
N PRO A 218 19.21 16.60 -10.88
CA PRO A 218 19.64 17.54 -9.85
C PRO A 218 19.83 16.86 -8.49
N GLY A 219 20.59 17.52 -7.62
CA GLY A 219 20.68 17.16 -6.21
C GLY A 219 19.34 17.29 -5.50
N LEU A 220 19.07 16.37 -4.58
CA LEU A 220 17.88 16.39 -3.75
C LEU A 220 18.16 17.06 -2.41
N ASN A 221 17.16 17.75 -1.86
CA ASN A 221 17.26 18.39 -0.53
C ASN A 221 16.92 17.38 0.58
N VAL A 222 17.78 16.36 0.71
CA VAL A 222 17.66 15.32 1.74
C VAL A 222 18.22 15.84 3.06
N VAL A 223 17.49 15.71 4.15
CA VAL A 223 17.89 16.07 5.51
C VAL A 223 17.88 14.81 6.37
N ALA A 224 18.99 14.59 7.08
CA ALA A 224 19.07 13.52 8.06
C ALA A 224 18.16 13.87 9.24
N ALA A 225 17.14 13.05 9.48
CA ALA A 225 16.28 13.19 10.64
C ALA A 225 17.11 12.86 11.89
N VAL A 226 17.23 13.82 12.81
CA VAL A 226 17.86 13.57 14.10
C VAL A 226 16.81 12.93 14.99
N LYS A 227 17.14 11.76 15.57
CA LYS A 227 16.29 11.06 16.54
C LYS A 227 16.06 11.89 17.80
#